data_AF-A0A9D7RB04-F1
#
_entry.id   AF-A0A9D7RB04-F1
#
_cell.length_a   1.000
_cell.length_b   1.000
_cell.length_c   1.000
_cell.angle_alpha   90.00
_cell.angle_beta   90.00
_cell.angle_gamma   90.00
#
_symmetry.space_group_name_H-M   'P 1'
#
loop_
_entity.id
_entity.type
_entity.pdbx_description
1 polymer ?
#
loop_
_entity_poly.entity_id
_entity_poly.type
_entity_poly.pdbx_seq_one_letter_code
_entity_poly.pdbx_strand_id
1 'polypeptide(L)'
;MMRTLLFLAVLTTAAPFPLFSQQREARGYVGTILNPLTVSDTGLLELGLASFQTGVTVPGGADVFGDIQADELEIVIVGRDSNGIGRVEHWIVSQGLTFTLQSSHQDPASDYADVAFNEAANEIYLLDASLSVIWRNSWDGNSALPTTGWQVWASPLDLPELVNSADMIVEIDETTGANKLFLGRYDEGLSGIGAYALVSGTPGQLTVNRYNQTADIACDNLAVSIGASEGDTTLMVTGPSSTVVEVFDLESHVVLGQATIPTASDQVVVSLSSALEIGRWYTTNKFGSVPEPEWGFRCMRRYGFSETFSDGTSLHAIPEPVDPVVGNLDFKVFLPVRSSSPPSQSVELLGLMSIAFRDSAGMDPVIPFGNNMLLITSIFLPIVGSVEQTGEGGVHSEIPIPNDPYLADVVTLVQFLMNDNAVVRVSEIVGFQILPAGTSSFASGGGSRLQSAGGGGRNSQQAACRDWVNGTSSILRRTDLIQTVISRRGP
;
A
#
# COMPACT_ATOMS: atom_id res chain seq x y z
N MET A 1 -8.18 55.56 63.24
CA MET A 1 -9.26 54.57 63.43
C MET A 1 -8.75 53.21 63.00
N MET A 2 -8.88 52.23 63.91
CA MET A 2 -8.84 50.77 63.75
C MET A 2 -7.70 50.03 63.00
N ARG A 3 -7.12 49.11 63.78
CA ARG A 3 -6.28 47.94 63.46
C ARG A 3 -6.95 46.99 62.45
N THR A 4 -6.18 46.10 61.80
CA THR A 4 -6.23 44.63 62.00
C THR A 4 -5.30 43.88 61.01
N LEU A 5 -4.51 42.95 61.55
CA LEU A 5 -3.70 41.91 60.88
C LEU A 5 -4.59 40.85 60.18
N LEU A 6 -4.09 40.18 59.13
CA LEU A 6 -4.14 38.70 59.06
C LEU A 6 -3.24 38.08 57.95
N PHE A 7 -2.34 37.17 58.39
CA PHE A 7 -1.85 35.86 57.85
C PHE A 7 -1.77 35.59 56.33
N LEU A 8 -0.62 35.14 55.79
CA LEU A 8 -0.10 33.74 55.68
C LEU A 8 -0.92 32.91 54.65
N ALA A 9 -0.40 32.11 53.70
CA ALA A 9 0.90 31.47 53.53
C ALA A 9 1.14 31.12 52.04
N VAL A 10 2.40 30.89 51.73
CA VAL A 10 2.98 30.34 50.50
C VAL A 10 2.53 28.89 50.26
N LEU A 11 2.22 28.53 49.01
CA LEU A 11 2.48 27.19 48.50
C LEU A 11 2.79 27.22 47.00
N THR A 12 4.00 26.78 46.70
CA THR A 12 4.55 26.42 45.41
C THR A 12 3.75 25.27 44.78
N THR A 13 3.35 25.40 43.52
CA THR A 13 3.06 24.24 42.67
C THR A 13 3.74 24.43 41.33
N ALA A 14 4.61 23.47 41.02
CA ALA A 14 5.18 23.26 39.71
C ALA A 14 4.06 23.08 38.69
N ALA A 15 4.20 23.74 37.54
CA ALA A 15 3.33 23.52 36.40
C ALA A 15 3.52 22.09 35.87
N PRO A 16 2.44 21.33 35.61
CA PRO A 16 2.55 20.08 34.88
C PRO A 16 2.87 20.37 33.42
N PHE A 17 3.83 19.63 32.87
CA PHE A 17 4.11 19.58 31.44
C PHE A 17 2.85 19.15 30.66
N PRO A 18 2.61 19.68 29.45
CA PRO A 18 1.53 19.18 28.61
C PRO A 18 1.92 17.79 28.08
N LEU A 19 1.15 16.78 28.47
CA LEU A 19 1.11 15.48 27.79
C LEU A 19 0.45 15.71 26.43
N PHE A 20 1.25 15.61 25.35
CA PHE A 20 0.71 15.42 24.01
C PHE A 20 0.13 14.00 23.93
N SER A 21 -1.19 13.85 23.91
CA SER A 21 -1.83 12.58 23.54
C SER A 21 -1.78 12.44 22.02
N GLN A 22 -0.74 11.77 21.50
CA GLN A 22 -0.83 11.21 20.16
C GLN A 22 -1.71 9.97 20.24
N GLN A 23 -2.85 10.01 19.55
CA GLN A 23 -3.65 8.83 19.29
C GLN A 23 -2.80 7.92 18.38
N ARG A 24 -2.35 6.77 18.89
CA ARG A 24 -1.64 5.77 18.09
C ARG A 24 -2.68 4.77 17.58
N GLU A 25 -2.72 4.52 16.28
CA GLU A 25 -3.51 3.42 15.71
C GLU A 25 -2.70 2.12 15.87
N ALA A 26 -3.28 1.07 16.45
CA ALA A 26 -2.70 -0.27 16.35
C ALA A 26 -3.10 -0.85 14.97
N ARG A 27 -2.18 -1.51 14.26
CA ARG A 27 -2.51 -2.17 13.00
C ARG A 27 -1.94 -3.58 13.00
N GLY A 28 -2.82 -4.58 13.08
CA GLY A 28 -2.47 -5.98 12.86
C GLY A 28 -2.61 -6.33 11.38
N TYR A 29 -1.69 -7.14 10.86
CA TYR A 29 -1.74 -7.68 9.51
C TYR A 29 -2.31 -9.11 9.56
N VAL A 30 -3.51 -9.31 9.00
CA VAL A 30 -3.95 -10.65 8.58
C VAL A 30 -4.22 -10.59 7.10
N GLY A 31 -3.80 -11.63 6.38
CA GLY A 31 -4.39 -11.94 5.10
C GLY A 31 -5.93 -11.80 5.20
N THR A 32 -6.48 -10.86 4.42
CA THR A 32 -7.92 -10.59 4.23
C THR A 32 -8.73 -9.78 5.28
N ILE A 33 -8.16 -9.19 6.34
CA ILE A 33 -8.91 -8.20 7.18
C ILE A 33 -8.19 -6.85 7.21
N LEU A 34 -8.47 -5.99 6.22
CA LEU A 34 -8.04 -4.59 6.18
C LEU A 34 -8.96 -3.70 7.04
N ASN A 35 -8.90 -3.82 8.37
CA ASN A 35 -9.44 -2.77 9.24
C ASN A 35 -8.37 -2.33 10.24
N PRO A 36 -8.04 -1.02 10.33
CA PRO A 36 -7.14 -0.52 11.35
C PRO A 36 -7.75 -0.77 12.73
N LEU A 37 -6.94 -1.31 13.63
CA LEU A 37 -7.32 -1.69 14.98
C LEU A 37 -7.26 -0.42 15.85
N THR A 38 -8.37 0.31 15.91
CA THR A 38 -8.37 1.61 16.61
C THR A 38 -8.66 1.38 18.08
N VAL A 39 -7.73 1.79 18.95
CA VAL A 39 -7.96 1.81 20.41
C VAL A 39 -8.26 3.25 20.82
N SER A 40 -9.43 3.47 21.40
CA SER A 40 -9.80 4.76 21.96
C SER A 40 -9.08 5.03 23.29
N ASP A 41 -9.05 6.29 23.71
CA ASP A 41 -8.53 6.69 25.04
C ASP A 41 -9.29 6.03 26.21
N THR A 42 -10.46 5.44 25.94
CA THR A 42 -11.23 4.68 26.94
C THR A 42 -10.91 3.19 26.94
N GLY A 43 -9.98 2.72 26.12
CA GLY A 43 -9.68 1.30 25.94
C GLY A 43 -10.77 0.54 25.16
N LEU A 44 -11.55 1.24 24.33
CA LEU A 44 -12.46 0.58 23.39
C LEU A 44 -11.66 0.26 22.13
N LEU A 45 -11.67 -1.00 21.71
CA LEU A 45 -10.96 -1.47 20.53
C LEU A 45 -11.95 -1.87 19.44
N GLU A 46 -11.78 -1.31 18.24
CA GLU A 46 -12.64 -1.57 17.09
C GLU A 46 -11.95 -2.49 16.08
N LEU A 47 -12.59 -3.61 15.73
CA LEU A 47 -12.16 -4.54 14.69
C LEU A 47 -13.32 -4.73 13.69
N GLY A 48 -13.32 -3.92 12.63
CA GLY A 48 -14.40 -3.90 11.65
C GLY A 48 -15.73 -3.43 12.22
N LEU A 49 -16.72 -4.33 12.33
CA LEU A 49 -18.08 -4.02 12.78
C LEU A 49 -18.32 -4.30 14.27
N ALA A 50 -17.29 -4.73 15.01
CA ALA A 50 -17.42 -5.08 16.42
C ALA A 50 -16.38 -4.36 17.27
N SER A 51 -16.74 -4.12 18.53
CA SER A 51 -15.87 -3.47 19.50
C SER A 51 -15.90 -4.17 20.84
N PHE A 52 -14.77 -4.13 21.54
CA PHE A 52 -14.63 -4.72 22.88
C PHE A 52 -13.74 -3.86 23.77
N GLN A 53 -13.91 -4.04 25.08
CA GLN A 53 -13.18 -3.29 26.08
C GLN A 53 -11.87 -4.00 26.42
N THR A 54 -10.76 -3.40 26.04
CA THR A 54 -9.41 -3.79 26.48
C THR A 54 -9.00 -3.04 27.74
N GLY A 55 -8.06 -3.59 28.49
CA GLY A 55 -7.36 -2.86 29.55
C GLY A 55 -6.12 -2.09 29.06
N VAL A 56 -5.79 -2.16 27.77
CA VAL A 56 -4.80 -1.31 27.11
C VAL A 56 -5.44 0.04 26.80
N THR A 57 -4.94 1.12 27.40
CA THR A 57 -5.44 2.48 27.19
C THR A 57 -4.53 3.32 26.31
N VAL A 58 -3.26 2.94 26.15
CA VAL A 58 -2.36 3.50 25.15
C VAL A 58 -1.86 2.34 24.29
N PRO A 59 -2.36 2.16 23.06
CA PRO A 59 -1.94 1.06 22.20
C PRO A 59 -0.47 1.20 21.81
N GLY A 60 0.24 0.08 21.87
CA GLY A 60 1.50 -0.11 21.17
C GLY A 60 1.21 -0.68 19.79
N GLY A 61 0.80 -1.95 19.76
CA GLY A 61 0.51 -2.68 18.54
C GLY A 61 -0.36 -3.91 18.81
N ALA A 62 -0.66 -4.64 17.75
CA ALA A 62 -1.45 -5.86 17.85
C ALA A 62 -1.07 -6.82 16.73
N ASP A 63 -1.10 -8.10 17.04
CA ASP A 63 -0.93 -9.18 16.07
C ASP A 63 -2.18 -10.06 16.07
N VAL A 64 -2.54 -10.54 14.89
CA VAL A 64 -3.76 -11.30 14.67
C VAL A 64 -3.41 -12.54 13.87
N PHE A 65 -3.80 -13.70 14.37
CA PHE A 65 -3.43 -14.99 13.79
C PHE A 65 -4.56 -16.01 13.95
N GLY A 66 -4.36 -17.20 13.38
CA GLY A 66 -5.37 -18.26 13.34
C GLY A 66 -6.23 -18.24 12.06
N ASP A 67 -7.10 -19.25 11.91
CA ASP A 67 -7.90 -19.46 10.71
C ASP A 67 -9.31 -18.86 10.87
N ILE A 68 -9.59 -17.85 10.05
CA ILE A 68 -10.91 -17.20 9.98
C ILE A 68 -12.04 -18.18 9.60
N GLN A 69 -11.73 -19.27 8.89
CA GLN A 69 -12.69 -20.29 8.51
C GLN A 69 -12.91 -21.35 9.59
N ALA A 70 -11.97 -21.48 10.54
CA ALA A 70 -12.04 -22.44 11.63
C ALA A 70 -12.67 -21.86 12.91
N ASP A 71 -13.08 -20.58 12.89
CA ASP A 71 -13.59 -19.83 14.05
C ASP A 71 -12.59 -19.68 15.21
N GLU A 72 -11.31 -19.73 14.89
CA GLU A 72 -10.19 -19.66 15.84
C GLU A 72 -9.32 -18.45 15.54
N LEU A 73 -9.94 -17.29 15.30
CA LEU A 73 -9.18 -16.04 15.14
C LEU A 73 -8.74 -15.58 16.52
N GLU A 74 -7.44 -15.40 16.67
CA GLU A 74 -6.82 -14.95 17.91
C GLU A 74 -6.15 -13.59 17.71
N ILE A 75 -6.13 -12.79 18.76
CA ILE A 75 -5.56 -11.45 18.75
C ILE A 75 -4.68 -11.30 19.98
N VAL A 76 -3.46 -10.83 19.80
CA VAL A 76 -2.64 -10.30 20.88
C VAL A 76 -2.52 -8.81 20.73
N ILE A 77 -2.80 -8.07 21.80
CA ILE A 77 -2.68 -6.61 21.84
C ILE A 77 -1.68 -6.24 22.91
N VAL A 78 -0.85 -5.25 22.60
CA VAL A 78 0.11 -4.70 23.54
C VAL A 78 0.01 -3.19 23.66
N GLY A 79 0.49 -2.67 24.78
CA GLY A 79 0.58 -1.24 25.03
C GLY A 79 0.74 -0.95 26.52
N ARG A 80 0.15 0.14 26.98
CA ARG A 80 0.07 0.49 28.40
C ARG A 80 -1.36 0.56 28.90
N ASP A 81 -1.55 0.18 30.17
CA ASP A 81 -2.81 0.40 30.87
C ASP A 81 -2.96 1.84 31.39
N SER A 82 -4.07 2.11 32.07
CA SER A 82 -4.41 3.45 32.59
C SER A 82 -3.46 3.96 33.68
N ASN A 83 -2.61 3.08 34.24
CA ASN A 83 -1.57 3.43 35.20
C ASN A 83 -0.20 3.60 34.53
N GLY A 84 -0.12 3.47 33.19
CA GLY A 84 1.12 3.51 32.43
C GLY A 84 1.95 2.21 32.55
N ILE A 85 1.35 1.11 33.01
CA ILE A 85 2.01 -0.19 33.13
C ILE A 85 1.92 -0.93 31.80
N GLY A 86 3.03 -1.48 31.31
CA GLY A 86 3.07 -2.32 30.12
C GLY A 86 2.11 -3.49 30.25
N ARG A 87 1.30 -3.73 29.21
CA ARG A 87 0.24 -4.74 29.23
C ARG A 87 0.20 -5.48 27.90
N VAL A 88 0.02 -6.79 28.00
CA VAL A 88 -0.23 -7.71 26.88
C VAL A 88 -1.56 -8.41 27.16
N GLU A 89 -2.43 -8.50 26.16
CA GLU A 89 -3.69 -9.21 26.25
C GLU A 89 -3.86 -10.17 25.09
N HIS A 90 -4.33 -11.38 25.36
CA HIS A 90 -4.67 -12.37 24.36
C HIS A 90 -6.18 -12.59 24.35
N TRP A 91 -6.77 -12.47 23.18
CA TRP A 91 -8.19 -12.51 22.93
C TRP A 91 -8.50 -13.56 21.87
N ILE A 92 -9.60 -14.27 22.06
CA ILE A 92 -10.19 -15.14 21.04
C ILE A 92 -11.44 -14.47 20.48
N VAL A 93 -11.56 -14.48 19.16
CA VAL A 93 -12.72 -14.00 18.41
C VAL A 93 -13.50 -15.21 17.91
N SER A 94 -14.69 -15.42 18.48
CA SER A 94 -15.60 -16.50 18.10
C SER A 94 -16.63 -16.05 17.06
N GLN A 95 -17.34 -17.01 16.46
CA GLN A 95 -18.44 -16.75 15.51
C GLN A 95 -19.38 -15.64 16.00
N GLY A 96 -19.62 -14.67 15.13
CA GLY A 96 -20.43 -13.49 15.46
C GLY A 96 -19.64 -12.36 16.13
N LEU A 97 -18.30 -12.36 16.00
CA LEU A 97 -17.40 -11.30 16.49
C LEU A 97 -17.49 -11.10 18.01
N THR A 98 -17.64 -12.21 18.76
CA THR A 98 -17.62 -12.17 20.22
C THR A 98 -16.19 -12.35 20.71
N PHE A 99 -15.67 -11.33 21.39
CA PHE A 99 -14.30 -11.28 21.91
C PHE A 99 -14.27 -11.80 23.35
N THR A 100 -13.40 -12.77 23.61
CA THR A 100 -13.18 -13.32 24.94
C THR A 100 -11.72 -13.16 25.32
N LEU A 101 -11.45 -12.39 26.38
CA LEU A 101 -10.11 -12.28 26.96
C LEU A 101 -9.73 -13.64 27.53
N GLN A 102 -8.71 -14.28 26.96
CA GLN A 102 -8.19 -15.54 27.45
C GLN A 102 -7.21 -15.30 28.59
N SER A 103 -6.30 -14.35 28.40
CA SER A 103 -5.26 -14.06 29.37
C SER A 103 -4.72 -12.65 29.20
N SER A 104 -4.14 -12.13 30.28
CA SER A 104 -3.41 -10.88 30.25
C SER A 104 -2.17 -10.94 31.14
N HIS A 105 -1.16 -10.19 30.74
CA HIS A 105 0.09 -10.02 31.46
C HIS A 105 0.37 -8.52 31.65
N GLN A 106 0.89 -8.16 32.82
CA GLN A 106 1.29 -6.80 33.15
C GLN A 106 2.75 -6.78 33.58
N ASP A 107 3.50 -5.84 33.04
CA ASP A 107 4.89 -5.59 33.37
C ASP A 107 5.11 -4.10 33.66
N PRO A 108 5.27 -3.72 34.94
CA PRO A 108 5.48 -2.33 35.35
C PRO A 108 6.74 -1.67 34.79
N ALA A 109 7.71 -2.44 34.27
CA ALA A 109 8.95 -1.91 33.71
C ALA A 109 8.88 -1.65 32.20
N SER A 110 7.90 -2.24 31.50
CA SER A 110 7.83 -2.26 30.05
C SER A 110 6.88 -1.18 29.49
N ASP A 111 7.22 -0.67 28.30
CA ASP A 111 6.33 0.14 27.46
C ASP A 111 6.24 -0.54 26.08
N TYR A 112 5.34 -1.50 25.94
CA TYR A 112 5.29 -2.31 24.72
C TYR A 112 4.83 -1.48 23.53
N ALA A 113 5.69 -1.36 22.53
CA ALA A 113 5.44 -0.62 21.30
C ALA A 113 4.79 -1.48 20.23
N ASP A 114 5.07 -2.78 20.19
CA ASP A 114 4.50 -3.69 19.20
C ASP A 114 4.66 -5.17 19.58
N VAL A 115 3.98 -6.08 18.88
CA VAL A 115 3.98 -7.52 19.12
C VAL A 115 3.97 -8.30 17.81
N ALA A 116 4.64 -9.45 17.80
CA ALA A 116 4.55 -10.40 16.69
C ALA A 116 4.57 -11.84 17.22
N PHE A 117 3.77 -12.71 16.61
CA PHE A 117 3.64 -14.13 16.91
C PHE A 117 4.09 -14.98 15.72
N ASN A 118 4.93 -15.96 16.01
CA ASN A 118 5.47 -16.89 15.02
C ASN A 118 4.85 -18.26 15.26
N GLU A 119 3.77 -18.56 14.53
CA GLU A 119 2.99 -19.80 14.70
C GLU A 119 3.87 -21.02 14.43
N ALA A 120 4.70 -20.97 13.39
CA ALA A 120 5.58 -22.08 13.01
C ALA A 120 6.66 -22.39 14.07
N ALA A 121 7.06 -21.41 14.89
CA ALA A 121 8.02 -21.60 15.97
C ALA A 121 7.38 -21.76 17.36
N ASN A 122 6.09 -21.44 17.51
CA ASN A 122 5.42 -21.26 18.80
C ASN A 122 6.16 -20.25 19.69
N GLU A 123 6.35 -19.04 19.17
CA GLU A 123 7.07 -17.97 19.86
C GLU A 123 6.42 -16.63 19.70
N ILE A 124 6.39 -15.87 20.80
CA ILE A 124 5.90 -14.50 20.85
C ILE A 124 7.07 -13.53 21.07
N TYR A 125 7.01 -12.40 20.37
CA TYR A 125 7.98 -11.33 20.42
C TYR A 125 7.30 -10.04 20.87
N LEU A 126 7.85 -9.35 21.86
CA LEU A 126 7.35 -8.05 22.34
C LEU A 126 8.42 -6.99 22.17
N LEU A 127 8.11 -5.94 21.41
CA LEU A 127 8.98 -4.78 21.27
C LEU A 127 8.76 -3.82 22.45
N ASP A 128 9.81 -3.53 23.20
CA ASP A 128 9.75 -2.67 24.38
C ASP A 128 10.43 -1.31 24.12
N ALA A 129 9.63 -0.24 24.16
CA ALA A 129 10.08 1.13 24.01
C ALA A 129 10.86 1.66 25.21
N SER A 130 10.55 1.22 26.44
CA SER A 130 11.18 1.76 27.64
C SER A 130 12.59 1.20 27.82
N LEU A 131 12.76 -0.09 27.53
CA LEU A 131 14.03 -0.81 27.67
C LEU A 131 14.83 -0.92 26.38
N SER A 132 14.25 -0.54 25.23
CA SER A 132 14.87 -0.67 23.91
C SER A 132 15.32 -2.10 23.58
N VAL A 133 14.48 -3.08 23.91
CA VAL A 133 14.74 -4.51 23.67
C VAL A 133 13.57 -5.18 22.96
N ILE A 134 13.84 -6.32 22.34
CA ILE A 134 12.80 -7.27 21.93
C ILE A 134 12.83 -8.43 22.92
N TRP A 135 11.71 -8.65 23.61
CA TRP A 135 11.51 -9.82 24.46
C TRP A 135 11.00 -10.99 23.64
N ARG A 136 11.39 -12.21 24.02
CA ARG A 136 10.89 -13.46 23.43
C ARG A 136 10.44 -14.42 24.51
N ASN A 137 9.39 -15.18 24.21
CA ASN A 137 8.99 -16.36 24.99
C ASN A 137 8.39 -17.44 24.08
N SER A 138 8.38 -18.68 24.56
CA SER A 138 7.65 -19.76 23.89
C SER A 138 6.19 -19.69 24.28
N TRP A 139 5.32 -19.72 23.27
CA TRP A 139 3.88 -19.65 23.41
C TRP A 139 3.23 -20.31 22.20
N ASP A 140 2.22 -21.14 22.40
CA ASP A 140 1.58 -21.93 21.35
C ASP A 140 0.37 -21.25 20.71
N GLY A 141 0.17 -19.95 20.98
CA GLY A 141 -1.02 -19.17 20.59
C GLY A 141 -2.25 -19.53 21.44
N ASN A 142 -2.51 -20.82 21.62
CA ASN A 142 -3.77 -21.31 22.18
C ASN A 142 -3.84 -21.31 23.73
N SER A 143 -2.69 -21.23 24.41
CA SER A 143 -2.62 -21.23 25.89
C SER A 143 -2.61 -19.82 26.47
N ALA A 144 -2.74 -19.70 27.80
CA ALA A 144 -2.58 -18.40 28.46
C ALA A 144 -1.16 -17.83 28.25
N LEU A 145 -1.08 -16.51 28.06
CA LEU A 145 0.17 -15.79 27.86
C LEU A 145 1.22 -16.13 28.95
N PRO A 146 2.48 -16.37 28.57
CA PRO A 146 3.54 -16.63 29.52
C PRO A 146 3.75 -15.44 30.47
N THR A 147 3.70 -15.70 31.78
CA THR A 147 3.97 -14.68 32.81
C THR A 147 5.42 -14.69 33.31
N THR A 148 6.19 -15.70 32.94
CA THR A 148 7.60 -15.88 33.31
C THR A 148 8.37 -16.48 32.12
N GLY A 149 9.71 -16.46 32.18
CA GLY A 149 10.55 -17.07 31.14
C GLY A 149 10.86 -16.16 29.95
N TRP A 150 10.47 -14.88 30.01
CA TRP A 150 10.85 -13.87 29.02
C TRP A 150 12.36 -13.70 28.98
N GLN A 151 12.92 -13.78 27.78
CA GLN A 151 14.35 -13.60 27.51
C GLN A 151 14.53 -12.40 26.59
N VAL A 152 15.58 -11.61 26.82
CA VAL A 152 16.00 -10.59 25.86
C VAL A 152 16.48 -11.33 24.62
N TRP A 153 15.79 -11.11 23.50
CA TRP A 153 16.12 -11.69 22.22
C TRP A 153 17.09 -10.81 21.43
N ALA A 154 16.85 -9.50 21.43
CA ALA A 154 17.77 -8.52 20.88
C ALA A 154 17.78 -7.25 21.73
N SER A 155 18.93 -6.61 21.79
CA SER A 155 19.19 -5.34 22.46
C SER A 155 19.84 -4.34 21.49
N PRO A 156 20.08 -3.08 21.88
CA PRO A 156 20.77 -2.12 21.03
C PRO A 156 22.23 -2.51 20.69
N LEU A 157 22.81 -3.46 21.44
CA LEU A 157 24.13 -4.03 21.12
C LEU A 157 24.07 -4.93 19.88
N ASP A 158 22.94 -5.61 19.69
CA ASP A 158 22.70 -6.51 18.58
C ASP A 158 22.08 -5.76 17.39
N LEU A 159 21.08 -4.92 17.69
CA LEU A 159 20.26 -4.13 16.78
C LEU A 159 20.22 -2.66 17.21
N PRO A 160 21.18 -1.81 16.75
CA PRO A 160 21.25 -0.41 17.15
C PRO A 160 19.98 0.39 16.87
N GLU A 161 19.14 -0.05 15.94
CA GLU A 161 17.85 0.55 15.60
C GLU A 161 16.88 0.60 16.78
N LEU A 162 17.02 -0.34 17.73
CA LEU A 162 16.19 -0.41 18.94
C LEU A 162 16.32 0.80 19.87
N VAL A 163 17.34 1.65 19.70
CA VAL A 163 17.42 2.94 20.43
C VAL A 163 16.22 3.86 20.13
N ASN A 164 15.51 3.62 19.03
CA ASN A 164 14.27 4.32 18.68
C ASN A 164 13.08 3.35 18.66
N SER A 165 13.05 2.33 19.53
CA SER A 165 11.99 1.31 19.54
C SER A 165 10.57 1.87 19.72
N ALA A 166 10.43 3.08 20.26
CA ALA A 166 9.14 3.78 20.35
C ALA A 166 8.51 4.10 18.98
N ASP A 167 9.31 4.15 17.91
CA ASP A 167 8.89 4.48 16.54
C ASP A 167 9.01 3.26 15.59
N MET A 168 9.20 2.07 16.16
CA MET A 168 9.43 0.84 15.41
C MET A 168 8.26 -0.13 15.56
N ILE A 169 8.14 -1.05 14.61
CA ILE A 169 7.20 -2.18 14.57
C ILE A 169 7.98 -3.49 14.43
N VAL A 170 7.40 -4.60 14.88
CA VAL A 170 7.92 -5.95 14.66
C VAL A 170 6.94 -6.82 13.89
N GLU A 171 7.43 -7.61 12.95
CA GLU A 171 6.56 -8.44 12.09
C GLU A 171 7.22 -9.81 11.81
N ILE A 172 6.43 -10.87 11.68
CA ILE A 172 6.92 -12.17 11.20
C ILE A 172 6.65 -12.28 9.71
N ASP A 173 7.71 -12.44 8.91
CA ASP A 173 7.59 -12.83 7.51
C ASP A 173 7.58 -14.35 7.39
N GLU A 174 6.40 -14.87 7.11
CA GLU A 174 6.18 -16.29 6.84
C GLU A 174 6.40 -16.64 5.36
N THR A 175 6.45 -15.64 4.48
CA THR A 175 6.45 -15.83 3.02
C THR A 175 7.75 -16.46 2.50
N THR A 176 8.86 -16.25 3.19
CA THR A 176 10.17 -16.76 2.75
C THR A 176 10.49 -18.17 3.23
N GLY A 177 9.57 -18.83 3.95
CA GLY A 177 9.74 -20.20 4.50
C GLY A 177 10.86 -20.32 5.54
N ALA A 178 11.54 -19.21 5.84
CA ALA A 178 12.46 -19.06 6.94
C ALA A 178 11.83 -18.00 7.83
N ASN A 179 11.17 -18.42 8.91
CA ASN A 179 10.46 -17.49 9.81
C ASN A 179 11.42 -16.39 10.26
N LYS A 180 11.23 -15.19 9.73
CA LYS A 180 12.08 -14.04 9.97
C LYS A 180 11.30 -13.03 10.78
N LEU A 181 11.91 -12.55 11.87
CA LEU A 181 11.39 -11.39 12.59
C LEU A 181 11.96 -10.13 11.93
N PHE A 182 11.10 -9.27 11.41
CA PHE A 182 11.39 -7.96 10.85
C PHE A 182 11.21 -6.89 11.94
N LEU A 183 12.03 -5.84 11.87
CA LEU A 183 11.93 -4.63 12.68
C LEU A 183 11.87 -3.44 11.71
N GLY A 184 10.85 -2.60 11.72
CA GLY A 184 10.71 -1.51 10.75
C GLY A 184 10.17 -0.22 11.36
N ARG A 185 10.17 0.90 10.64
CA ARG A 185 9.51 2.15 11.06
C ARG A 185 8.12 2.28 10.42
N TYR A 186 7.19 2.86 11.15
CA TYR A 186 5.80 3.04 10.71
C TYR A 186 5.66 4.02 9.53
N ASP A 187 6.39 5.14 9.58
CA ASP A 187 6.19 6.30 8.69
C ASP A 187 6.67 6.06 7.24
N GLU A 188 7.29 4.93 6.98
CA GLU A 188 8.00 4.64 5.73
C GLU A 188 7.32 3.53 4.90
N GLY A 189 6.18 2.98 5.33
CA GLY A 189 5.45 1.95 4.55
C GLY A 189 6.34 0.74 4.27
N LEU A 190 6.62 -0.08 5.29
CA LEU A 190 7.61 -1.16 5.29
C LEU A 190 9.06 -0.73 4.92
N SER A 191 9.28 0.50 4.44
CA SER A 191 10.57 1.00 3.98
C SER A 191 11.49 1.47 5.11
N GLY A 192 11.68 0.63 6.12
CA GLY A 192 12.58 0.90 7.24
C GLY A 192 13.98 0.30 7.09
N ILE A 193 14.94 0.83 7.86
CA ILE A 193 16.08 0.01 8.29
C ILE A 193 15.49 -1.11 9.13
N GLY A 194 15.57 -2.35 8.65
CA GLY A 194 15.22 -3.48 9.48
C GLY A 194 16.31 -4.49 9.58
N ALA A 195 16.31 -5.17 10.71
CA ALA A 195 17.04 -6.40 10.83
C ALA A 195 16.05 -7.53 10.64
N TYR A 196 16.37 -8.47 9.75
CA TYR A 196 15.78 -9.79 9.90
C TYR A 196 16.73 -10.64 10.72
N ALA A 197 16.16 -11.42 11.62
CA ALA A 197 16.84 -12.54 12.21
C ALA A 197 16.25 -13.83 11.65
N LEU A 198 17.12 -14.66 11.09
CA LEU A 198 16.72 -16.02 10.74
C LEU A 198 16.49 -16.78 12.04
N VAL A 199 15.25 -17.25 12.26
CA VAL A 199 14.98 -18.37 13.16
C VAL A 199 15.48 -19.62 12.45
N SER A 200 16.80 -19.72 12.27
CA SER A 200 17.42 -20.98 11.87
C SER A 200 17.11 -21.99 12.98
N GLY A 201 16.86 -23.26 12.64
CA GLY A 201 16.42 -24.30 13.58
C GLY A 201 17.36 -24.63 14.75
N THR A 202 18.36 -23.79 15.02
CA THR A 202 19.15 -23.77 16.25
C THR A 202 18.70 -22.60 17.12
N PRO A 203 18.04 -22.84 18.26
CA PRO A 203 17.64 -21.80 19.19
C PRO A 203 18.82 -20.90 19.58
N GLY A 204 18.66 -19.58 19.44
CA GLY A 204 19.56 -18.58 20.04
C GLY A 204 20.66 -18.00 19.13
N GLN A 205 20.69 -18.30 17.83
CA GLN A 205 21.62 -17.64 16.91
C GLN A 205 20.94 -16.49 16.16
N LEU A 206 21.04 -15.27 16.72
CA LEU A 206 20.62 -14.04 16.06
C LEU A 206 21.58 -13.73 14.90
N THR A 207 21.14 -13.96 13.67
CA THR A 207 21.86 -13.46 12.49
C THR A 207 21.23 -12.14 12.09
N VAL A 208 21.84 -11.03 12.50
CA VAL A 208 21.39 -9.69 12.13
C VAL A 208 21.82 -9.39 10.71
N ASN A 209 20.87 -9.33 9.80
CA ASN A 209 21.08 -8.74 8.49
C ASN A 209 20.29 -7.44 8.42
N ARG A 210 21.01 -6.32 8.40
CA ARG A 210 20.38 -5.01 8.17
C ARG A 210 20.02 -4.92 6.70
N TYR A 211 18.72 -4.88 6.43
CA TYR A 211 18.22 -4.37 5.17
C TYR A 211 17.96 -2.90 5.39
N ASN A 212 18.57 -2.05 4.57
CA ASN A 212 18.26 -0.64 4.56
C ASN A 212 17.11 -0.47 3.58
N GLN A 213 15.85 -0.55 4.00
CA GLN A 213 14.75 -0.24 3.08
C GLN A 213 14.54 1.28 2.93
N THR A 214 15.43 2.13 3.48
CA THR A 214 15.69 3.46 2.89
C THR A 214 16.57 3.39 1.63
N ALA A 215 17.01 2.20 1.22
CA ALA A 215 17.84 1.96 0.03
C ALA A 215 17.24 0.99 -1.00
N ASP A 216 15.98 0.51 -0.83
CA ASP A 216 15.23 -0.17 -1.90
C ASP A 216 14.01 0.64 -2.40
N ILE A 217 13.67 1.77 -1.76
CA ILE A 217 12.93 2.85 -2.46
C ILE A 217 13.90 3.84 -3.12
N ALA A 218 15.15 3.89 -2.63
CA ALA A 218 16.31 4.20 -3.46
C ALA A 218 16.90 2.92 -4.08
N CYS A 219 16.05 1.99 -4.53
CA CYS A 219 16.37 1.34 -5.79
C CYS A 219 16.78 2.45 -6.76
N ASP A 220 17.65 2.12 -7.71
CA ASP A 220 17.86 2.85 -8.94
C ASP A 220 16.52 2.96 -9.73
N ASN A 221 15.48 3.55 -9.11
CA ASN A 221 14.09 3.70 -9.53
C ASN A 221 14.06 4.77 -10.60
N LEU A 222 14.61 4.37 -11.74
CA LEU A 222 14.38 4.88 -13.06
C LEU A 222 12.88 4.72 -13.33
N ALA A 223 12.11 5.67 -12.80
CA ALA A 223 10.66 5.71 -12.92
C ALA A 223 10.31 6.29 -14.30
N VAL A 224 9.65 5.47 -15.12
CA VAL A 224 9.51 5.71 -16.56
C VAL A 224 8.08 5.55 -17.09
N SER A 225 7.22 4.77 -16.42
CA SER A 225 5.93 4.33 -17.00
C SER A 225 4.95 5.47 -17.30
N ILE A 226 5.01 6.56 -16.55
CA ILE A 226 4.05 7.68 -16.66
C ILE A 226 4.37 8.60 -17.85
N GLY A 227 5.60 8.58 -18.37
CA GLY A 227 6.01 9.41 -19.52
C GLY A 227 6.20 8.64 -20.83
N ALA A 228 6.19 7.30 -20.79
CA ALA A 228 6.42 6.47 -21.97
C ALA A 228 5.17 6.40 -22.86
N SER A 229 5.31 6.73 -24.15
CA SER A 229 4.27 6.60 -25.16
C SER A 229 4.78 5.83 -26.38
N GLU A 230 3.95 4.98 -26.97
CA GLU A 230 4.22 4.33 -28.24
C GLU A 230 4.60 5.37 -29.29
N GLY A 231 5.61 5.07 -30.10
CA GLY A 231 6.14 5.97 -31.13
C GLY A 231 7.20 6.95 -30.63
N ASP A 232 7.35 7.13 -29.31
CA ASP A 232 8.38 8.01 -28.76
C ASP A 232 9.77 7.41 -28.98
N THR A 233 10.70 8.26 -29.40
CA THR A 233 12.13 7.94 -29.53
C THR A 233 12.96 8.54 -28.41
N THR A 234 12.30 9.02 -27.35
CA THR A 234 12.92 9.59 -26.16
C THR A 234 12.16 9.16 -24.94
N LEU A 235 12.85 9.05 -23.81
CA LEU A 235 12.26 8.59 -22.57
C LEU A 235 12.78 9.42 -21.41
N MET A 236 11.89 10.00 -20.60
CA MET A 236 12.29 10.64 -19.36
C MET A 236 12.55 9.57 -18.32
N VAL A 237 13.69 9.66 -17.65
CA VAL A 237 14.15 8.68 -16.67
C VAL A 237 14.61 9.41 -15.41
N THR A 238 14.08 9.02 -14.25
CA THR A 238 14.35 9.67 -12.94
C THR A 238 15.31 8.82 -12.11
N GLY A 239 16.35 9.35 -11.50
CA GLY A 239 17.24 8.56 -10.65
C GLY A 239 18.31 9.40 -9.97
N PRO A 240 19.26 8.76 -9.26
CA PRO A 240 20.28 9.48 -8.51
C PRO A 240 21.18 10.30 -9.43
N SER A 241 21.49 11.53 -9.03
CA SER A 241 22.35 12.45 -9.79
C SER A 241 23.70 11.80 -10.13
N SER A 242 24.24 12.09 -11.32
CA SER A 242 25.49 11.52 -11.86
C SER A 242 25.47 9.99 -12.11
N THR A 243 24.29 9.35 -12.07
CA THR A 243 24.14 7.94 -12.44
C THR A 243 24.03 7.80 -13.95
N VAL A 244 24.73 6.80 -14.50
CA VAL A 244 24.57 6.41 -15.90
C VAL A 244 23.48 5.37 -15.99
N VAL A 245 22.51 5.59 -16.86
CA VAL A 245 21.26 4.83 -16.94
C VAL A 245 21.08 4.29 -18.34
N GLU A 246 20.52 3.10 -18.45
CA GLU A 246 20.22 2.40 -19.70
C GLU A 246 18.72 2.09 -19.78
N VAL A 247 18.13 2.27 -20.96
CA VAL A 247 16.78 1.83 -21.30
C VAL A 247 16.91 0.51 -22.04
N PHE A 248 16.21 -0.52 -21.58
CA PHE A 248 16.35 -1.89 -22.08
C PHE A 248 14.99 -2.42 -22.55
N ASP A 249 14.96 -3.03 -23.74
CA ASP A 249 13.84 -3.81 -24.22
C ASP A 249 13.95 -5.23 -23.65
N LEU A 250 13.00 -5.60 -22.80
CA LEU A 250 13.01 -6.88 -22.08
C LEU A 250 12.69 -8.08 -22.98
N GLU A 251 12.04 -7.87 -24.12
CA GLU A 251 11.70 -8.93 -25.06
C GLU A 251 12.84 -9.23 -26.03
N SER A 252 13.46 -8.18 -26.58
CA SER A 252 14.58 -8.34 -27.51
C SER A 252 15.94 -8.46 -26.81
N HIS A 253 15.99 -8.16 -25.52
CA HIS A 253 17.21 -8.09 -24.71
C HIS A 253 18.25 -7.09 -25.26
N VAL A 254 17.80 -5.95 -25.76
CA VAL A 254 18.64 -4.91 -26.37
C VAL A 254 18.58 -3.61 -25.56
N VAL A 255 19.73 -2.97 -25.34
CA VAL A 255 19.82 -1.60 -24.83
C VAL A 255 19.37 -0.64 -25.94
N LEU A 256 18.30 0.10 -25.69
CA LEU A 256 17.75 1.08 -26.64
C LEU A 256 18.40 2.45 -26.50
N GLY A 257 18.86 2.81 -25.31
CA GLY A 257 19.40 4.13 -25.07
C GLY A 257 20.16 4.21 -23.75
N GLN A 258 21.04 5.19 -23.65
CA GLN A 258 21.83 5.45 -22.46
C GLN A 258 21.96 6.96 -22.25
N ALA A 259 21.90 7.40 -20.99
CA ALA A 259 22.23 8.77 -20.63
C ALA A 259 22.87 8.84 -19.24
N THR A 260 23.38 10.01 -18.87
CA THR A 260 23.86 10.30 -17.52
C THR A 260 22.95 11.34 -16.89
N ILE A 261 22.41 11.02 -15.71
CA ILE A 261 21.60 11.98 -14.94
C ILE A 261 22.51 13.15 -14.53
N PRO A 262 22.18 14.40 -14.87
CA PRO A 262 23.00 15.56 -14.50
C PRO A 262 23.17 15.68 -12.99
N THR A 263 24.31 16.19 -12.52
CA THR A 263 24.56 16.38 -11.08
C THR A 263 23.56 17.32 -10.39
N ALA A 264 22.95 18.25 -11.14
CA ALA A 264 21.99 19.23 -10.64
C ALA A 264 20.52 18.83 -10.88
N SER A 265 20.25 17.58 -11.25
CA SER A 265 18.90 17.08 -11.52
C SER A 265 18.78 15.64 -11.05
N ASP A 266 17.56 15.21 -10.83
CA ASP A 266 17.13 13.84 -10.59
C ASP A 266 16.57 13.19 -11.86
N GLN A 267 16.61 13.85 -13.03
CA GLN A 267 15.98 13.38 -14.25
C GLN A 267 16.87 13.56 -15.49
N VAL A 268 16.69 12.69 -16.47
CA VAL A 268 17.34 12.80 -17.78
C VAL A 268 16.43 12.29 -18.89
N VAL A 269 16.44 12.96 -20.03
CA VAL A 269 15.82 12.45 -21.25
C VAL A 269 16.82 11.58 -22.00
N VAL A 270 16.53 10.30 -22.10
CA VAL A 270 17.33 9.32 -22.85
C VAL A 270 16.83 9.28 -24.30
N SER A 271 17.72 9.43 -25.28
CA SER A 271 17.40 9.17 -26.69
C SER A 271 17.45 7.66 -26.97
N LEU A 272 16.45 7.16 -27.68
CA LEU A 272 16.29 5.74 -28.00
C LEU A 272 16.70 5.45 -29.44
N SER A 273 17.31 4.29 -29.69
CA SER A 273 17.69 3.80 -31.01
C SER A 273 16.51 3.34 -31.86
N SER A 274 15.38 3.04 -31.22
CA SER A 274 14.11 2.68 -31.84
C SER A 274 12.96 3.32 -31.07
N ALA A 275 11.83 3.52 -31.75
CA ALA A 275 10.62 3.98 -31.10
C ALA A 275 10.07 2.92 -30.15
N LEU A 276 9.44 3.34 -29.06
CA LEU A 276 8.70 2.43 -28.19
C LEU A 276 7.48 1.85 -28.92
N GLU A 277 7.25 0.56 -28.76
CA GLU A 277 6.11 -0.18 -29.32
C GLU A 277 5.10 -0.50 -28.22
N ILE A 278 3.81 -0.27 -28.47
CA ILE A 278 2.74 -0.56 -27.50
C ILE A 278 2.72 -2.05 -27.09
N GLY A 279 2.45 -2.32 -25.82
CA GLY A 279 2.35 -3.68 -25.28
C GLY A 279 3.70 -4.34 -24.96
N ARG A 280 4.79 -3.86 -25.58
CA ARG A 280 6.14 -4.33 -25.26
C ARG A 280 6.62 -3.92 -23.88
N TRP A 281 7.45 -4.78 -23.29
CA TRP A 281 8.09 -4.55 -22.00
C TRP A 281 9.43 -3.83 -22.12
N TYR A 282 9.57 -2.78 -21.32
CA TYR A 282 10.81 -2.04 -21.17
C TYR A 282 11.15 -1.94 -19.70
N THR A 283 12.44 -1.79 -19.41
CA THR A 283 12.91 -1.45 -18.07
C THR A 283 14.01 -0.42 -18.20
N THR A 284 14.34 0.20 -17.08
CA THR A 284 15.47 1.09 -16.98
C THR A 284 16.35 0.68 -15.84
N ASN A 285 17.65 0.63 -16.12
CA ASN A 285 18.65 0.11 -15.20
C ASN A 285 19.83 1.04 -15.11
N LYS A 286 20.60 0.89 -14.03
CA LYS A 286 21.92 1.47 -13.96
C LYS A 286 22.83 0.81 -14.99
N PHE A 287 23.71 1.60 -15.60
CA PHE A 287 24.64 1.11 -16.62
C PHE A 287 25.42 -0.10 -16.12
N GLY A 288 25.34 -1.21 -16.86
CA GLY A 288 26.04 -2.45 -16.56
C GLY A 288 25.44 -3.30 -15.44
N SER A 289 24.27 -2.94 -14.88
CA SER A 289 23.50 -3.86 -14.05
C SER A 289 22.73 -4.87 -14.90
N VAL A 290 22.33 -5.98 -14.31
CA VAL A 290 21.46 -6.96 -14.97
C VAL A 290 20.07 -6.34 -15.06
N PRO A 291 19.39 -6.38 -16.22
CA PRO A 291 18.03 -5.89 -16.32
C PRO A 291 17.09 -6.66 -15.40
N GLU A 292 16.37 -5.92 -14.57
CA GLU A 292 15.40 -6.46 -13.60
C GLU A 292 13.97 -6.33 -14.18
N PRO A 293 13.35 -7.43 -14.65
CA PRO A 293 12.03 -7.39 -15.28
C PRO A 293 10.90 -6.96 -14.33
N GLU A 294 11.06 -7.15 -13.03
CA GLU A 294 10.11 -6.79 -11.98
C GLU A 294 9.87 -5.27 -11.86
N TRP A 295 10.82 -4.46 -12.35
CA TRP A 295 10.71 -3.00 -12.46
C TRP A 295 10.36 -2.54 -13.87
N GLY A 296 10.11 -3.49 -14.76
CA GLY A 296 9.67 -3.20 -16.11
C GLY A 296 8.27 -2.59 -16.14
N PHE A 297 7.98 -1.92 -17.23
CA PHE A 297 6.66 -1.40 -17.56
C PHE A 297 6.33 -1.77 -18.99
N ARG A 298 5.04 -1.83 -19.31
CA ARG A 298 4.61 -1.93 -20.70
C ARG A 298 4.42 -0.56 -21.30
N CYS A 299 4.94 -0.39 -22.50
CA CYS A 299 4.65 0.81 -23.25
C CYS A 299 3.15 0.89 -23.56
N MET A 300 2.59 2.06 -23.25
CA MET A 300 1.23 2.44 -23.53
C MET A 300 1.21 3.48 -24.65
N ARG A 301 0.05 3.77 -25.19
CA ARG A 301 -0.18 4.98 -25.99
C ARG A 301 -0.77 6.06 -25.10
N ARG A 302 -0.21 7.26 -25.12
CA ARG A 302 -0.71 8.40 -24.32
C ARG A 302 -1.08 9.59 -25.20
N TYR A 303 -2.18 10.26 -24.88
CA TYR A 303 -2.58 11.52 -25.52
C TYR A 303 -3.09 12.55 -24.51
N GLY A 304 -2.84 13.82 -24.79
CA GLY A 304 -3.34 14.92 -23.98
C GLY A 304 -2.62 15.01 -22.63
N PHE A 305 -3.30 15.58 -21.64
CA PHE A 305 -2.83 15.67 -20.27
C PHE A 305 -4.01 15.67 -19.31
N SER A 306 -3.77 15.29 -18.06
CA SER A 306 -4.81 15.30 -17.03
C SER A 306 -5.09 16.70 -16.49
N GLU A 307 -6.38 17.05 -16.36
CA GLU A 307 -6.81 18.38 -15.94
C GLU A 307 -7.03 18.52 -14.43
N THR A 308 -7.09 19.77 -13.97
CA THR A 308 -7.41 20.14 -12.58
C THR A 308 -8.80 20.76 -12.52
N PHE A 309 -9.59 20.36 -11.53
CA PHE A 309 -10.89 20.92 -11.19
C PHE A 309 -10.78 22.33 -10.61
N SER A 310 -11.89 23.06 -10.61
CA SER A 310 -11.97 24.42 -10.07
C SER A 310 -11.70 24.51 -8.57
N ASP A 311 -11.84 23.41 -7.83
CA ASP A 311 -11.56 23.31 -6.39
C ASP A 311 -10.08 22.99 -6.05
N GLY A 312 -9.24 22.76 -7.08
CA GLY A 312 -7.83 22.39 -6.91
C GLY A 312 -7.57 20.88 -6.90
N THR A 313 -8.60 20.05 -6.99
CA THR A 313 -8.44 18.61 -7.21
C THR A 313 -7.82 18.36 -8.58
N SER A 314 -6.70 17.65 -8.64
CA SER A 314 -5.98 17.34 -9.88
C SER A 314 -6.18 15.88 -10.25
N LEU A 315 -6.49 15.64 -11.52
CA LEU A 315 -6.41 14.32 -12.12
C LEU A 315 -4.94 13.99 -12.37
N HIS A 316 -4.49 12.83 -11.94
CA HIS A 316 -3.12 12.38 -12.20
C HIS A 316 -3.03 11.60 -13.51
N ALA A 317 -1.82 11.22 -13.87
CA ALA A 317 -1.62 10.31 -14.98
C ALA A 317 -2.21 8.93 -14.65
N ILE A 318 -2.82 8.30 -15.65
CA ILE A 318 -3.34 6.93 -15.55
C ILE A 318 -2.12 5.99 -15.52
N PRO A 319 -1.95 5.18 -14.46
CA PRO A 319 -0.90 4.17 -14.39
C PRO A 319 -1.15 3.06 -15.41
N GLU A 320 -0.14 2.23 -15.64
CA GLU A 320 -0.30 1.01 -16.45
C GLU A 320 -1.42 0.12 -15.86
N PRO A 321 -2.46 -0.23 -16.64
CA PRO A 321 -3.49 -1.12 -16.16
C PRO A 321 -2.93 -2.51 -15.86
N VAL A 322 -3.30 -3.06 -14.71
CA VAL A 322 -2.84 -4.39 -14.28
C VAL A 322 -3.75 -5.46 -14.89
N ASP A 323 -3.13 -6.49 -15.47
CA ASP A 323 -3.82 -7.66 -16.02
C ASP A 323 -4.96 -7.39 -17.03
N PRO A 324 -4.74 -6.61 -18.11
CA PRO A 324 -5.72 -6.46 -19.19
C PRO A 324 -5.79 -7.73 -20.05
N VAL A 325 -6.18 -8.86 -19.46
CA VAL A 325 -6.11 -10.20 -20.06
C VAL A 325 -7.50 -10.65 -20.54
N VAL A 326 -7.55 -11.35 -21.69
CA VAL A 326 -8.77 -12.03 -22.16
C VAL A 326 -9.37 -12.91 -21.06
N GLY A 327 -10.65 -12.70 -20.76
CA GLY A 327 -11.36 -13.42 -19.72
C GLY A 327 -11.27 -12.80 -18.32
N ASN A 328 -10.53 -11.69 -18.14
CA ASN A 328 -10.56 -10.94 -16.88
C ASN A 328 -11.86 -10.14 -16.76
N LEU A 329 -12.85 -10.71 -16.06
CA LEU A 329 -14.16 -10.10 -15.87
C LEU A 329 -14.17 -8.97 -14.84
N ASP A 330 -13.13 -8.88 -14.01
CA ASP A 330 -12.99 -7.89 -12.93
C ASP A 330 -11.88 -6.87 -13.24
N PHE A 331 -11.50 -6.72 -14.52
CA PHE A 331 -10.47 -5.78 -14.92
C PHE A 331 -10.90 -4.35 -14.63
N LYS A 332 -10.02 -3.58 -13.96
CA LYS A 332 -10.30 -2.20 -13.55
C LYS A 332 -9.25 -1.27 -14.13
N VAL A 333 -9.71 -0.10 -14.54
CA VAL A 333 -8.83 1.04 -14.83
C VAL A 333 -9.00 2.04 -13.69
N PHE A 334 -7.87 2.46 -13.12
CA PHE A 334 -7.81 3.40 -12.02
C PHE A 334 -7.19 4.72 -12.48
N LEU A 335 -7.74 5.83 -12.01
CA LEU A 335 -7.21 7.17 -12.19
C LEU A 335 -6.99 7.79 -10.79
N PRO A 336 -5.72 8.00 -10.38
CA PRO A 336 -5.45 8.68 -9.13
C PRO A 336 -5.90 10.15 -9.19
N VAL A 337 -6.38 10.65 -8.06
CA VAL A 337 -6.74 12.07 -7.89
C VAL A 337 -6.11 12.63 -6.63
N ARG A 338 -5.79 13.93 -6.65
CA ARG A 338 -5.24 14.61 -5.47
C ARG A 338 -5.75 16.03 -5.35
N SER A 339 -6.30 16.37 -4.20
CA SER A 339 -6.66 17.74 -3.85
C SER A 339 -5.50 18.47 -3.19
N SER A 340 -5.20 19.67 -3.68
CA SER A 340 -4.29 20.60 -3.01
C SER A 340 -4.88 21.17 -1.71
N SER A 341 -6.20 21.07 -1.55
CA SER A 341 -6.96 21.53 -0.39
C SER A 341 -7.80 20.37 0.12
N PRO A 342 -7.23 19.50 0.98
CA PRO A 342 -7.93 18.31 1.45
C PRO A 342 -9.32 18.65 2.00
N PRO A 343 -10.37 17.91 1.57
CA PRO A 343 -11.73 18.22 1.99
C PRO A 343 -11.93 17.84 3.47
N SER A 344 -12.85 18.53 4.15
CA SER A 344 -13.16 18.23 5.56
C SER A 344 -13.85 16.88 5.79
N GLN A 345 -14.37 16.28 4.71
CA GLN A 345 -14.99 14.95 4.66
C GLN A 345 -14.68 14.35 3.29
N SER A 346 -14.70 13.03 3.17
CA SER A 346 -14.49 12.37 1.87
C SER A 346 -15.55 12.83 0.87
N VAL A 347 -15.10 13.26 -0.31
CA VAL A 347 -15.95 13.78 -1.39
C VAL A 347 -16.05 12.75 -2.48
N GLU A 348 -17.26 12.31 -2.79
CA GLU A 348 -17.51 11.40 -3.90
C GLU A 348 -17.26 12.09 -5.25
N LEU A 349 -16.54 11.41 -6.13
CA LEU A 349 -16.31 11.82 -7.51
C LEU A 349 -17.12 10.93 -8.45
N LEU A 350 -17.95 11.58 -9.27
CA LEU A 350 -18.79 10.94 -10.26
C LEU A 350 -18.44 11.42 -11.67
N GLY A 351 -18.56 10.54 -12.64
CA GLY A 351 -18.28 10.85 -14.03
C GLY A 351 -18.52 9.67 -14.96
N LEU A 352 -17.83 9.69 -16.09
CA LEU A 352 -17.84 8.63 -17.08
C LEU A 352 -16.42 8.25 -17.47
N MET A 353 -16.20 6.98 -17.78
CA MET A 353 -15.03 6.53 -18.50
C MET A 353 -15.46 6.21 -19.93
N SER A 354 -14.83 6.90 -20.88
CA SER A 354 -14.93 6.60 -22.30
C SER A 354 -13.99 5.46 -22.66
N ILE A 355 -14.45 4.54 -23.50
CA ILE A 355 -13.65 3.40 -23.99
C ILE A 355 -13.73 3.38 -25.51
N ALA A 356 -12.60 3.24 -26.19
CA ALA A 356 -12.57 3.01 -27.63
C ALA A 356 -11.48 2.01 -27.99
N PHE A 357 -11.49 1.56 -29.24
CA PHE A 357 -10.51 0.62 -29.76
C PHE A 357 -9.77 1.26 -30.93
N ARG A 358 -8.48 0.96 -31.05
CA ARG A 358 -7.72 1.27 -32.25
C ARG A 358 -8.33 0.53 -33.44
N ASP A 359 -8.44 1.21 -34.57
CA ASP A 359 -8.99 0.58 -35.76
C ASP A 359 -7.97 -0.35 -36.45
N SER A 360 -8.43 -1.11 -37.45
CA SER A 360 -7.58 -2.03 -38.20
C SER A 360 -6.50 -1.34 -39.05
N ALA A 361 -6.59 -0.03 -39.25
CA ALA A 361 -5.57 0.77 -39.93
C ALA A 361 -4.51 1.31 -38.96
N GLY A 362 -4.63 1.01 -37.67
CA GLY A 362 -3.73 1.50 -36.63
C GLY A 362 -4.06 2.93 -36.16
N MET A 363 -5.23 3.47 -36.51
CA MET A 363 -5.65 4.82 -36.14
C MET A 363 -6.41 4.79 -34.81
N ASP A 364 -6.01 5.68 -33.91
CA ASP A 364 -6.71 5.90 -32.66
C ASP A 364 -7.81 6.97 -32.85
N PRO A 365 -9.03 6.75 -32.32
CA PRO A 365 -10.15 7.68 -32.49
C PRO A 365 -10.03 8.86 -31.52
N VAL A 366 -8.98 9.68 -31.66
CA VAL A 366 -8.69 10.84 -30.82
C VAL A 366 -8.79 12.13 -31.61
N ILE A 367 -9.35 13.18 -31.02
CA ILE A 367 -9.43 14.52 -31.63
C ILE A 367 -8.97 15.61 -30.67
N PRO A 368 -8.53 16.77 -31.18
CA PRO A 368 -8.29 17.95 -30.35
C PRO A 368 -9.57 18.40 -29.62
N PHE A 369 -9.42 18.76 -28.35
CA PHE A 369 -10.47 19.32 -27.49
C PHE A 369 -9.90 20.46 -26.66
N GLY A 370 -10.12 21.69 -27.12
CA GLY A 370 -9.43 22.86 -26.56
C GLY A 370 -7.92 22.78 -26.78
N ASN A 371 -7.15 22.81 -25.69
CA ASN A 371 -5.70 22.55 -25.68
C ASN A 371 -5.35 21.10 -25.34
N ASN A 372 -6.35 20.23 -25.17
CA ASN A 372 -6.21 18.84 -24.76
C ASN A 372 -6.69 17.89 -25.88
N MET A 373 -6.80 16.60 -25.57
CA MET A 373 -7.29 15.56 -26.48
C MET A 373 -8.56 14.91 -25.91
N LEU A 374 -9.48 14.52 -26.79
CA LEU A 374 -10.71 13.82 -26.45
C LEU A 374 -10.80 12.51 -27.21
N LEU A 375 -11.17 11.44 -26.50
CA LEU A 375 -11.45 10.13 -27.07
C LEU A 375 -12.86 10.11 -27.68
N ILE A 376 -12.96 9.86 -28.99
CA ILE A 376 -14.24 9.69 -29.68
C ILE A 376 -14.72 8.26 -29.47
N THR A 377 -15.88 8.12 -28.83
CA THR A 377 -16.52 6.83 -28.66
C THR A 377 -18.04 6.94 -28.48
N SER A 378 -18.71 5.80 -28.62
CA SER A 378 -20.09 5.57 -28.20
C SER A 378 -20.19 4.73 -26.92
N ILE A 379 -19.07 4.31 -26.33
CA ILE A 379 -19.02 3.43 -25.15
C ILE A 379 -18.61 4.25 -23.93
N PHE A 380 -19.52 4.36 -22.98
CA PHE A 380 -19.30 5.05 -21.70
C PHE A 380 -19.68 4.13 -20.56
N LEU A 381 -18.79 4.01 -19.58
CA LEU A 381 -19.06 3.34 -18.31
C LEU A 381 -19.13 4.38 -17.19
N PRO A 382 -19.99 4.20 -16.17
CA PRO A 382 -19.93 5.03 -14.98
C PRO A 382 -18.59 4.80 -14.27
N ILE A 383 -18.06 5.86 -13.66
CA ILE A 383 -16.93 5.77 -12.73
C ILE A 383 -17.44 6.06 -11.32
N VAL A 384 -16.77 5.45 -10.34
CA VAL A 384 -17.00 5.73 -8.93
C VAL A 384 -15.64 5.97 -8.27
N GLY A 385 -15.60 6.92 -7.35
CA GLY A 385 -14.41 7.18 -6.56
C GLY A 385 -14.63 8.28 -5.55
N SER A 386 -13.57 8.66 -4.87
CA SER A 386 -13.59 9.69 -3.84
C SER A 386 -12.24 10.40 -3.75
N VAL A 387 -12.27 11.61 -3.19
CA VAL A 387 -11.11 12.26 -2.57
C VAL A 387 -11.30 12.17 -1.06
N GLU A 388 -10.36 11.54 -0.36
CA GLU A 388 -10.40 11.38 1.09
C GLU A 388 -9.97 12.65 1.82
N GLN A 389 -10.16 12.70 3.15
CA GLN A 389 -9.75 13.83 4.00
C GLN A 389 -8.24 14.11 4.00
N THR A 390 -7.42 13.15 3.56
CA THR A 390 -5.99 13.32 3.33
C THR A 390 -5.69 14.17 2.08
N GLY A 391 -6.70 14.37 1.23
CA GLY A 391 -6.56 14.99 -0.08
C GLY A 391 -6.16 14.00 -1.17
N GLU A 392 -5.98 12.72 -0.84
CA GLU A 392 -5.67 11.67 -1.81
C GLU A 392 -6.92 10.86 -2.13
N GLY A 393 -6.96 10.28 -3.32
CA GLY A 393 -8.07 9.42 -3.70
C GLY A 393 -7.90 8.85 -5.09
N GLY A 394 -9.00 8.33 -5.62
CA GLY A 394 -9.02 7.83 -6.99
C GLY A 394 -10.41 7.55 -7.49
N VAL A 395 -10.52 7.48 -8.80
CA VAL A 395 -11.73 7.03 -9.50
C VAL A 395 -11.39 5.80 -10.31
N HIS A 396 -12.35 4.89 -10.43
CA HIS A 396 -12.18 3.69 -11.24
C HIS A 396 -13.47 3.31 -11.94
N SER A 397 -13.33 2.43 -12.92
CA SER A 397 -14.43 1.73 -13.55
C SER A 397 -13.99 0.32 -13.94
N GLU A 398 -14.94 -0.61 -13.90
CA GLU A 398 -14.71 -2.02 -14.22
C GLU A 398 -15.05 -2.26 -15.69
N ILE A 399 -14.11 -2.81 -16.45
CA ILE A 399 -14.27 -3.18 -17.85
C ILE A 399 -14.19 -4.71 -17.92
N PRO A 400 -15.31 -5.44 -17.97
CA PRO A 400 -15.24 -6.88 -18.13
C PRO A 400 -14.61 -7.20 -19.49
N ILE A 401 -13.49 -7.92 -19.51
CA ILE A 401 -12.86 -8.42 -20.74
C ILE A 401 -13.41 -9.83 -21.00
N PRO A 402 -14.29 -10.02 -22.02
CA PRO A 402 -14.83 -11.33 -22.33
C PRO A 402 -13.73 -12.36 -22.59
N ASN A 403 -14.05 -13.64 -22.35
CA ASN A 403 -13.20 -14.75 -22.76
C ASN A 403 -13.32 -15.00 -24.28
N ASP A 404 -12.95 -13.98 -25.08
CA ASP A 404 -12.89 -14.03 -26.53
C ASP A 404 -11.44 -13.87 -27.00
N PRO A 405 -10.83 -14.90 -27.61
CA PRO A 405 -9.44 -14.85 -28.06
C PRO A 405 -9.18 -13.78 -29.14
N TYR A 406 -10.20 -13.29 -29.84
CA TYR A 406 -10.03 -12.20 -30.82
C TYR A 406 -9.78 -10.83 -30.18
N LEU A 407 -9.95 -10.71 -28.86
CA LEU A 407 -9.59 -9.51 -28.11
C LEU A 407 -8.09 -9.46 -27.80
N ALA A 408 -7.38 -10.58 -27.90
CA ALA A 408 -5.93 -10.56 -27.76
C ALA A 408 -5.31 -9.61 -28.79
N ASP A 409 -4.32 -8.85 -28.34
CA ASP A 409 -3.60 -7.83 -29.11
C ASP A 409 -4.42 -6.60 -29.52
N VAL A 410 -5.71 -6.52 -29.16
CA VAL A 410 -6.52 -5.32 -29.41
C VAL A 410 -6.05 -4.18 -28.50
N VAL A 411 -5.76 -3.04 -29.10
CA VAL A 411 -5.43 -1.81 -28.37
C VAL A 411 -6.71 -1.12 -27.94
N THR A 412 -6.90 -1.04 -26.63
CA THR A 412 -8.04 -0.39 -25.97
C THR A 412 -7.58 0.94 -25.40
N LEU A 413 -8.32 2.01 -25.71
CA LEU A 413 -8.10 3.36 -25.23
C LEU A 413 -9.15 3.73 -24.20
N VAL A 414 -8.74 4.40 -23.14
CA VAL A 414 -9.61 4.87 -22.06
C VAL A 414 -9.33 6.31 -21.70
N GLN A 415 -10.37 7.05 -21.34
CA GLN A 415 -10.28 8.42 -20.81
C GLN A 415 -11.42 8.68 -19.83
N PHE A 416 -11.11 9.31 -18.70
CA PHE A 416 -12.08 9.70 -17.70
C PHE A 416 -12.58 11.11 -17.96
N LEU A 417 -13.89 11.30 -17.80
CA LEU A 417 -14.60 12.57 -17.96
C LEU A 417 -15.38 12.84 -16.68
N MET A 418 -15.13 13.98 -16.04
CA MET A 418 -15.78 14.36 -14.78
C MET A 418 -16.35 15.77 -14.87
N ASN A 419 -17.45 16.02 -14.16
CA ASN A 419 -18.10 17.31 -14.16
C ASN A 419 -17.52 18.22 -13.08
N ASP A 420 -17.13 19.43 -13.46
CA ASP A 420 -16.59 20.50 -12.63
C ASP A 420 -17.45 21.75 -12.85
N ASN A 421 -18.50 21.93 -12.06
CA ASN A 421 -19.36 23.12 -12.09
C ASN A 421 -19.85 23.51 -13.50
N ALA A 422 -20.32 22.52 -14.28
CA ALA A 422 -20.79 22.62 -15.67
C ALA A 422 -19.70 22.66 -16.77
N VAL A 423 -18.42 22.48 -16.40
CA VAL A 423 -17.32 22.19 -17.32
C VAL A 423 -16.95 20.72 -17.20
N VAL A 424 -16.75 20.03 -18.32
CA VAL A 424 -16.22 18.66 -18.29
C VAL A 424 -14.70 18.75 -18.20
N ARG A 425 -14.13 18.12 -17.18
CA ARG A 425 -12.69 17.87 -17.04
C ARG A 425 -12.36 16.51 -17.58
N VAL A 426 -11.23 16.43 -18.28
CA VAL A 426 -10.76 15.18 -18.88
C VAL A 426 -9.41 14.77 -18.29
N SER A 427 -9.21 13.46 -18.15
CA SER A 427 -7.88 12.89 -17.95
C SER A 427 -7.10 12.86 -19.27
N GLU A 428 -5.82 12.49 -19.22
CA GLU A 428 -5.16 11.97 -20.41
C GLU A 428 -5.91 10.73 -20.97
N ILE A 429 -5.64 10.40 -22.23
CA ILE A 429 -6.09 9.17 -22.87
C ILE A 429 -4.95 8.16 -22.76
N VAL A 430 -5.24 6.97 -22.23
CA VAL A 430 -4.28 5.85 -22.21
C VAL A 430 -4.79 4.70 -23.06
N GLY A 431 -3.96 4.28 -24.01
CA GLY A 431 -4.12 3.08 -24.83
C GLY A 431 -3.23 1.97 -24.32
N PHE A 432 -3.80 0.78 -24.14
CA PHE A 432 -3.07 -0.42 -23.72
C PHE A 432 -3.53 -1.63 -24.54
N GLN A 433 -2.65 -2.62 -24.68
CA GLN A 433 -2.94 -3.84 -25.42
C GLN A 433 -3.61 -4.87 -24.50
N ILE A 434 -4.73 -5.46 -24.94
CA ILE A 434 -5.33 -6.62 -24.27
C ILE A 434 -4.48 -7.85 -24.54
N LEU A 435 -4.22 -8.65 -23.52
CA LEU A 435 -3.35 -9.81 -23.59
C LEU A 435 -4.10 -11.12 -23.84
N PRO A 436 -3.46 -12.10 -24.50
CA PRO A 436 -3.98 -13.45 -24.59
C PRO A 436 -4.29 -14.04 -23.21
N ALA A 437 -5.33 -14.88 -23.12
CA ALA A 437 -5.67 -15.59 -21.89
C ALA A 437 -4.48 -16.42 -21.39
N GLY A 438 -4.25 -16.43 -20.07
CA GLY A 438 -3.13 -17.14 -19.46
C GLY A 438 -1.76 -16.49 -19.67
N THR A 439 -1.70 -15.33 -20.34
CA THR A 439 -0.51 -14.47 -20.28
C THR A 439 -0.39 -13.97 -18.85
N SER A 440 0.55 -14.51 -18.08
CA SER A 440 0.97 -13.84 -16.86
C SER A 440 1.52 -12.48 -17.28
N SER A 441 0.93 -11.39 -16.78
CA SER A 441 1.69 -10.14 -16.71
C SER A 441 3.03 -10.48 -16.03
N PHE A 442 4.14 -9.89 -16.46
CA PHE A 442 5.41 -10.02 -15.74
C PHE A 442 5.34 -9.38 -14.34
N ALA A 443 4.16 -8.95 -13.87
CA ALA A 443 3.93 -8.57 -12.49
C ALA A 443 4.21 -9.77 -11.56
N SER A 444 5.44 -9.80 -11.05
CA SER A 444 5.93 -10.65 -9.94
C SER A 444 6.05 -12.16 -10.21
N GLY A 445 6.47 -12.54 -11.42
CA GLY A 445 6.89 -13.90 -11.72
C GLY A 445 8.28 -14.22 -11.18
N GLY A 446 8.39 -14.41 -9.86
CA GLY A 446 9.32 -15.42 -9.34
C GLY A 446 8.94 -16.76 -9.99
N GLY A 447 9.74 -17.19 -10.96
CA GLY A 447 9.37 -18.20 -11.94
C GLY A 447 9.03 -19.59 -11.39
N SER A 448 7.96 -20.18 -11.91
CA SER A 448 7.76 -21.63 -11.88
C SER A 448 8.73 -22.31 -12.87
N ARG A 449 9.91 -22.71 -12.39
CA ARG A 449 10.50 -24.07 -12.54
C ARG A 449 11.98 -24.07 -12.13
N LEU A 450 12.21 -24.02 -10.83
CA LEU A 450 13.07 -24.97 -10.12
C LEU A 450 12.55 -25.02 -8.68
N GLN A 451 12.30 -26.24 -8.20
CA GLN A 451 12.10 -26.49 -6.78
C GLN A 451 13.23 -25.83 -5.99
N SER A 452 12.90 -25.19 -4.86
CA SER A 452 13.76 -24.53 -3.86
C SER A 452 13.98 -23.02 -3.97
N ALA A 453 13.79 -22.37 -2.81
CA ALA A 453 14.17 -21.00 -2.40
C ALA A 453 13.38 -19.83 -2.99
N GLY A 454 12.43 -19.33 -2.19
CA GLY A 454 11.59 -18.17 -2.47
C GLY A 454 12.15 -16.85 -1.92
N GLY A 455 11.70 -15.76 -2.52
CA GLY A 455 11.89 -14.38 -2.07
C GLY A 455 11.10 -13.46 -3.00
N GLY A 456 10.05 -12.82 -2.48
CA GLY A 456 9.20 -11.91 -3.25
C GLY A 456 8.94 -10.62 -2.46
N GLY A 457 9.71 -9.57 -2.78
CA GLY A 457 9.34 -8.19 -2.47
C GLY A 457 8.42 -7.64 -3.56
N ARG A 458 7.39 -6.85 -3.21
CA ARG A 458 6.40 -6.30 -4.15
C ARG A 458 6.32 -4.78 -4.07
N ASN A 459 6.10 -4.16 -5.23
CA ASN A 459 6.12 -2.72 -5.51
C ASN A 459 4.92 -1.97 -4.90
N SER A 460 5.17 -0.88 -4.14
CA SER A 460 4.16 -0.16 -3.35
C SER A 460 3.14 0.66 -4.16
N GLN A 461 3.43 1.09 -5.39
CA GLN A 461 2.44 1.80 -6.23
C GLN A 461 1.46 0.86 -6.96
N GLN A 462 1.91 -0.34 -7.35
CA GLN A 462 1.03 -1.40 -7.86
C GLN A 462 0.31 -2.13 -6.72
N ALA A 463 0.94 -2.25 -5.54
CA ALA A 463 0.31 -2.75 -4.33
C ALA A 463 -0.81 -1.81 -3.84
N ALA A 464 -0.61 -0.49 -3.82
CA ALA A 464 -1.68 0.46 -3.51
C ALA A 464 -2.88 0.34 -4.47
N CYS A 465 -2.63 0.08 -5.77
CA CYS A 465 -3.71 -0.17 -6.73
C CYS A 465 -4.38 -1.55 -6.52
N ARG A 466 -3.66 -2.57 -6.05
CA ARG A 466 -4.17 -3.93 -5.82
C ARG A 466 -4.90 -4.09 -4.48
N ASP A 467 -4.39 -3.46 -3.44
CA ASP A 467 -4.95 -3.47 -2.08
C ASP A 467 -6.22 -2.63 -2.00
N TRP A 468 -6.31 -1.54 -2.78
CA TRP A 468 -7.54 -0.74 -2.90
C TRP A 468 -8.64 -1.45 -3.71
N VAL A 469 -8.27 -2.23 -4.74
CA VAL A 469 -9.19 -3.01 -5.59
C VAL A 469 -9.84 -4.18 -4.82
N ASN A 470 -9.15 -4.77 -3.85
CA ASN A 470 -9.68 -5.83 -3.00
C ASN A 470 -10.44 -5.33 -1.75
N GLY A 471 -10.26 -4.07 -1.35
CA GLY A 471 -10.87 -3.49 -0.15
C GLY A 471 -12.32 -3.00 -0.30
N THR A 472 -12.87 -2.91 -1.51
CA THR A 472 -14.19 -2.28 -1.78
C THR A 472 -15.34 -3.25 -2.06
N SER A 473 -15.14 -4.57 -1.96
CA SER A 473 -16.16 -5.57 -2.32
C SER A 473 -17.30 -5.78 -1.32
N SER A 474 -17.53 -4.89 -0.34
CA SER A 474 -18.58 -5.05 0.68
C SER A 474 -19.73 -4.03 0.63
N ILE A 475 -19.77 -3.12 -0.35
CA ILE A 475 -20.86 -2.14 -0.47
C ILE A 475 -21.51 -2.24 -1.85
N LEU A 476 -22.72 -2.83 -1.86
CA LEU A 476 -23.75 -2.90 -2.93
C LEU A 476 -24.02 -4.27 -3.56
N ARG A 477 -24.64 -5.18 -2.78
CA ARG A 477 -25.70 -6.03 -3.32
C ARG A 477 -27.04 -5.30 -3.24
N ARG A 478 -27.37 -4.53 -4.28
CA ARG A 478 -28.76 -4.20 -4.65
C ARG A 478 -28.89 -4.23 -6.17
N THR A 479 -28.87 -5.43 -6.71
CA THR A 479 -29.53 -5.75 -7.98
C THR A 479 -31.02 -5.55 -7.74
N ASP A 480 -31.59 -4.45 -8.24
CA ASP A 480 -32.99 -4.27 -8.65
C ASP A 480 -33.28 -2.78 -8.88
N LEU A 481 -32.86 -2.20 -10.03
CA LEU A 481 -33.59 -1.06 -10.65
C LEU A 481 -33.09 -0.62 -12.05
N ILE A 482 -32.86 -1.51 -13.01
CA ILE A 482 -32.78 -1.10 -14.43
C ILE A 482 -33.56 -2.06 -15.31
N GLN A 483 -34.89 -2.00 -15.17
CA GLN A 483 -35.80 -2.21 -16.29
C GLN A 483 -36.78 -1.05 -16.29
N THR A 484 -37.02 -0.48 -17.47
CA THR A 484 -38.05 0.51 -17.81
C THR A 484 -37.62 1.98 -17.92
N VAL A 485 -36.69 2.33 -18.83
CA VAL A 485 -36.79 3.59 -19.62
C VAL A 485 -36.13 3.43 -21.01
N ILE A 486 -36.43 2.38 -21.77
CA ILE A 486 -36.22 2.39 -23.24
C ILE A 486 -37.41 1.70 -23.90
N SER A 487 -38.58 2.35 -23.83
CA SER A 487 -39.61 2.24 -24.88
C SER A 487 -40.60 3.37 -24.70
N ARG A 488 -40.44 4.44 -25.48
CA ARG A 488 -41.49 5.34 -26.00
C ARG A 488 -40.85 6.68 -26.35
N ARG A 489 -40.36 6.78 -27.59
CA ARG A 489 -40.53 7.97 -28.44
C ARG A 489 -40.20 7.58 -29.89
N GLY A 490 -41.20 7.74 -30.75
CA GLY A 490 -41.14 7.57 -32.18
C GLY A 490 -42.37 6.82 -32.73
N PRO A 491 -43.18 7.40 -33.63
CA PRO A 491 -43.16 8.78 -34.15
C PRO A 491 -43.90 9.80 -33.26
#